data_AF-A0A822H617-F1
#
_entry.id   AF-A0A822H617-F1
#
_cell.length_a   1.000
_cell.length_b   1.000
_cell.length_c   1.000
_cell.angle_alpha   90.00
_cell.angle_beta   90.00
_cell.angle_gamma   90.00
#
_symmetry.space_group_name_H-M   'P 1'
#
loop_
_entity.id
_entity.type
_entity.pdbx_description
1 polymer ?
#
loop_
_entity_poly.entity_id
_entity_poly.type
_entity_poly.pdbx_seq_one_letter_code
_entity_poly.pdbx_strand_id
1 'polypeptide(L)'
;LENLDAMFNTGLFINDLSMHDSSRDLVLAGTQQSAELKLALDQEKQKSKALEDSMRKLDVEMKKTDLLLYQMIPKKIADRLRSGEKAANLCE
;
A
#
# COMPACT_ATOMS: atom_id res chain seq x y z
N LEU A 1 3.17 -32.75 9.33
CA LEU A 1 4.41 -31.95 9.16
C LEU A 1 4.13 -30.95 8.05
N GLU A 2 4.05 -29.66 8.38
CA GLU A 2 3.44 -28.65 7.50
C GLU A 2 4.48 -27.73 6.82
N ASN A 3 5.70 -27.62 7.35
CA ASN A 3 6.75 -26.77 6.83
C ASN A 3 8.15 -27.25 7.31
N LEU A 4 9.20 -26.65 6.78
CA LEU A 4 10.59 -27.02 7.11
C LEU A 4 10.94 -26.76 8.59
N ASP A 5 10.38 -25.72 9.22
CA ASP A 5 10.63 -25.43 10.64
C ASP A 5 10.09 -26.54 11.56
N ALA A 6 8.88 -27.03 11.27
CA ALA A 6 8.28 -28.15 11.99
C ALA A 6 9.11 -29.43 11.82
N MET A 7 9.63 -29.70 10.61
CA MET A 7 10.52 -30.84 10.38
C MET A 7 11.81 -30.71 11.19
N PHE A 8 12.45 -29.54 11.15
CA PHE A 8 13.67 -29.25 11.91
C PHE A 8 13.46 -29.45 13.43
N ASN A 9 12.35 -28.96 13.97
CA ASN A 9 12.02 -29.10 15.40
C ASN A 9 11.79 -30.56 15.83
N THR A 10 11.46 -31.44 14.89
CA THR A 10 11.31 -32.89 15.12
C THR A 10 12.55 -33.71 14.77
N GLY A 11 13.63 -33.08 14.29
CA GLY A 11 14.84 -33.76 13.84
C GLY A 11 14.69 -34.50 12.50
N LEU A 12 13.67 -34.16 11.71
CA LEU A 12 13.42 -34.71 10.38
C LEU A 12 14.00 -33.80 9.30
N PHE A 13 14.51 -34.42 8.23
CA PHE A 13 15.03 -33.76 7.05
C PHE A 13 14.15 -34.05 5.83
N ILE A 14 14.25 -33.20 4.80
CA ILE A 14 13.44 -33.33 3.58
C ILE A 14 13.63 -34.68 2.87
N ASN A 15 14.82 -35.27 3.00
CA ASN A 15 15.16 -36.56 2.42
C ASN A 15 14.51 -37.75 3.17
N ASP A 16 14.05 -37.55 4.40
CA ASP A 16 13.33 -38.57 5.17
C ASP A 16 11.89 -38.74 4.69
N LEU A 17 11.37 -37.77 3.91
CA LEU A 17 10.07 -37.89 3.24
C LEU A 17 10.18 -38.76 1.99
N SER A 18 9.17 -39.58 1.76
CA SER A 18 9.04 -40.43 0.57
C SER A 18 9.08 -39.59 -0.71
N MET A 19 9.70 -40.14 -1.77
CA MET A 19 9.62 -39.55 -3.12
C MET A 19 8.41 -40.04 -3.92
N HIS A 20 7.66 -41.00 -3.37
CA HIS A 20 6.57 -41.68 -4.06
C HIS A 20 5.20 -41.10 -3.68
N ASP A 21 5.17 -40.15 -2.76
CA ASP A 21 3.97 -39.40 -2.38
C ASP A 21 4.22 -37.89 -2.42
N SER A 22 3.15 -37.12 -2.20
CA SER A 22 3.19 -35.66 -2.31
C SER A 22 3.67 -34.94 -1.04
N SER A 23 4.14 -35.66 -0.02
CA SER A 23 4.52 -35.03 1.27
C SER A 23 5.68 -34.05 1.10
N ARG A 24 6.70 -34.41 0.32
CA ARG A 24 7.84 -33.56 0.01
C ARG A 24 7.42 -32.31 -0.77
N ASP A 25 6.61 -32.50 -1.80
CA ASP A 25 6.12 -31.41 -2.64
C ASP A 25 5.28 -30.42 -1.83
N LEU A 26 4.44 -30.92 -0.93
CA LEU A 26 3.59 -30.07 -0.08
C LEU A 26 4.43 -29.16 0.83
N VAL A 27 5.47 -29.69 1.49
CA VAL A 27 6.36 -28.92 2.36
C VAL A 27 7.12 -27.84 1.56
N LEU A 28 7.66 -28.21 0.40
CA LEU A 28 8.41 -27.29 -0.45
C LEU A 28 7.49 -26.18 -1.01
N ALA A 29 6.31 -26.55 -1.52
CA ALA A 29 5.33 -25.60 -2.02
C ALA A 29 4.85 -24.64 -0.93
N GLY A 30 4.57 -25.13 0.28
CA GLY A 30 4.18 -24.29 1.41
C GLY A 30 5.28 -23.30 1.81
N THR A 31 6.54 -23.76 1.81
CA THR A 31 7.69 -22.88 2.09
C THR A 31 7.83 -21.80 1.01
N GLN A 32 7.72 -22.17 -0.26
CA GLN A 32 7.77 -21.22 -1.37
C GLN A 32 6.64 -20.19 -1.28
N GLN A 33 5.40 -20.63 -1.04
CA GLN A 33 4.24 -19.76 -0.90
C GLN A 33 4.42 -18.76 0.25
N SER A 34 4.96 -19.21 1.39
CA SER A 34 5.24 -18.32 2.52
C SER A 34 6.28 -17.26 2.17
N ALA A 35 7.30 -17.60 1.37
CA ALA A 35 8.32 -16.65 0.93
C ALA A 35 7.74 -15.61 -0.06
N GLU A 36 6.95 -16.07 -1.03
CA GLU A 36 6.24 -15.20 -1.98
C GLU A 36 5.29 -14.23 -1.27
N LEU A 37 4.52 -14.72 -0.30
CA LEU A 37 3.62 -13.90 0.50
C LEU A 37 4.37 -12.82 1.29
N LYS A 38 5.53 -13.17 1.87
CA LYS A 38 6.38 -12.21 2.59
C LYS A 38 6.89 -11.10 1.66
N LEU A 39 7.34 -11.45 0.46
CA LEU A 39 7.77 -10.47 -0.54
C LEU A 39 6.62 -9.57 -0.98
N ALA A 40 5.43 -10.13 -1.24
CA ALA A 40 4.24 -9.36 -1.61
C ALA A 40 3.83 -8.39 -0.50
N LEU A 41 3.88 -8.82 0.78
CA LEU A 41 3.58 -7.97 1.93
C LEU A 41 4.59 -6.81 2.04
N ASP A 42 5.87 -7.06 1.85
CA ASP A 42 6.90 -6.02 1.93
C ASP A 42 6.76 -5.00 0.78
N GLN A 43 6.42 -5.46 -0.43
CA GLN A 43 6.09 -4.57 -1.55
C GLN A 43 4.86 -3.70 -1.25
N GLU A 44 3.81 -4.28 -0.69
CA GLU A 44 2.58 -3.54 -0.38
C GLU A 44 2.81 -2.49 0.71
N LYS A 45 3.61 -2.82 1.74
CA LYS A 45 4.04 -1.84 2.75
C LYS A 45 4.79 -0.66 2.14
N GLN A 46 5.68 -0.90 1.18
CA GLN A 46 6.41 0.16 0.50
C GLN A 46 5.49 1.06 -0.33
N LYS A 47 4.54 0.47 -1.07
CA LYS A 47 3.54 1.22 -1.84
C LYS A 47 2.64 2.07 -0.94
N SER A 48 2.16 1.49 0.16
CA SER A 48 1.35 2.19 1.15
C SER A 48 2.09 3.40 1.72
N LYS A 49 3.37 3.25 2.11
CA LYS A 49 4.20 4.37 2.56
C LYS A 49 4.37 5.47 1.50
N ALA A 50 4.63 5.08 0.24
CA ALA A 50 4.75 6.04 -0.86
C ALA A 50 3.44 6.80 -1.13
N LEU A 51 2.29 6.12 -0.99
CA LEU A 51 0.97 6.73 -1.10
C LEU A 51 0.72 7.73 0.03
N GLU A 52 1.01 7.37 1.29
CA GLU A 52 0.89 8.28 2.43
C GLU A 52 1.74 9.55 2.25
N ASP A 53 2.98 9.41 1.80
CA ASP A 53 3.85 10.56 1.52
C ASP A 53 3.31 11.43 0.37
N SER A 54 2.70 10.81 -0.64
CA SER A 54 2.07 11.53 -1.75
C SER A 54 0.83 12.30 -1.31
N MET A 55 0.00 11.70 -0.46
CA MET A 55 -1.17 12.37 0.14
C MET A 55 -0.74 13.56 1.00
N ARG A 56 0.32 13.41 1.79
CA ARG A 56 0.87 14.53 2.58
C ARG A 56 1.35 15.68 1.71
N LYS A 57 2.03 15.38 0.59
CA LYS A 57 2.46 16.41 -0.37
C LYS A 57 1.26 17.09 -1.03
N LEU A 58 0.24 16.32 -1.39
CA LEU A 58 -1.01 16.85 -1.92
C LEU A 58 -1.67 17.83 -0.94
N ASP A 59 -1.80 17.46 0.35
CA ASP A 59 -2.37 18.33 1.38
C ASP A 59 -1.60 19.65 1.53
N VAL A 60 -0.27 19.59 1.48
CA VAL A 60 0.58 20.79 1.53
C VAL A 60 0.32 21.68 0.32
N GLU A 61 0.25 21.10 -0.87
CA GLU A 61 0.04 21.87 -2.09
C GLU A 61 -1.37 22.45 -2.16
N MET A 62 -2.40 21.69 -1.73
CA MET A 62 -3.77 22.19 -1.59
C MET A 62 -3.85 23.40 -0.66
N LYS A 63 -3.14 23.38 0.48
CA LYS A 63 -3.10 24.52 1.41
C LYS A 63 -2.42 25.74 0.79
N LYS A 64 -1.34 25.55 0.02
CA LYS A 64 -0.67 26.65 -0.68
C LYS A 64 -1.57 27.25 -1.76
N THR A 65 -2.24 26.41 -2.55
CA THR A 65 -3.16 26.88 -3.60
C THR A 65 -4.35 27.62 -3.00
N ASP A 66 -4.89 27.14 -1.88
CA ASP A 66 -5.94 27.84 -1.14
C ASP A 66 -5.45 29.21 -0.68
N LEU A 67 -4.29 29.28 -0.01
CA LEU A 67 -3.72 30.55 0.44
C LEU A 67 -3.54 31.54 -0.72
N LEU A 68 -3.00 31.08 -1.84
CA LEU A 68 -2.81 31.90 -3.03
C LEU A 68 -4.14 32.42 -3.57
N LEU A 69 -5.18 31.58 -3.64
CA LEU A 69 -6.51 31.99 -4.08
C LEU A 69 -7.05 33.16 -3.23
N TYR A 70 -6.94 33.07 -1.90
CA TYR A 70 -7.38 34.14 -0.99
C TYR A 70 -6.51 35.40 -1.05
N GLN A 71 -5.27 35.32 -1.53
CA GLN A 71 -4.39 36.48 -1.76
C GLN A 71 -4.70 37.20 -3.07
N MET A 72 -5.20 36.48 -4.08
CA MET A 72 -5.40 37.02 -5.43
C MET A 72 -6.75 37.71 -5.62
N ILE A 73 -7.79 37.31 -4.86
CA ILE A 73 -9.15 37.80 -5.03
C ILE A 73 -9.86 38.02 -3.68
N PRO A 74 -10.91 38.87 -3.63
CA PRO A 74 -11.67 39.08 -2.40
C PRO A 74 -12.22 37.77 -1.81
N LYS A 75 -12.17 37.65 -0.48
CA LYS A 75 -12.56 36.45 0.27
C LYS A 75 -13.91 35.86 -0.15
N LYS A 76 -14.92 36.72 -0.35
CA LYS A 76 -16.27 36.30 -0.79
C LYS A 76 -16.27 35.55 -2.14
N ILE A 77 -15.41 35.97 -3.07
CA ILE A 77 -15.29 35.36 -4.39
C ILE A 77 -14.50 34.04 -4.30
N ALA A 78 -13.43 34.02 -3.51
CA ALA A 78 -12.63 32.82 -3.25
C ALA A 78 -13.45 31.70 -2.57
N ASP A 79 -14.25 32.04 -1.56
CA ASP A 79 -15.13 31.09 -0.86
C ASP A 79 -16.13 30.43 -1.82
N ARG A 80 -16.75 31.23 -2.71
CA ARG A 80 -17.67 30.76 -3.75
C ARG A 80 -16.98 29.83 -4.76
N LEU A 81 -15.80 30.19 -5.25
CA LEU A 81 -15.00 29.33 -6.14
C LEU A 81 -14.64 28.00 -5.48
N ARG A 82 -14.21 28.03 -4.21
CA ARG A 82 -13.83 26.84 -3.45
C ARG A 82 -15.03 25.92 -3.17
N SER A 83 -16.24 26.47 -3.11
CA SER A 83 -17.49 25.70 -3.01
C SER A 83 -17.91 24.99 -4.30
N GLY A 84 -17.18 25.21 -5.40
CA GLY A 84 -17.46 24.61 -6.72
C GLY A 84 -18.32 25.46 -7.64
N GLU A 85 -18.57 26.74 -7.30
CA GLU A 85 -19.31 27.64 -8.16
C GLU A 85 -18.49 28.04 -9.41
N LYS A 86 -19.16 28.07 -10.58
CA LYS A 86 -18.50 28.43 -11.83
C LYS A 86 -18.08 29.89 -11.82
N ALA A 87 -16.87 30.16 -12.33
CA ALA A 87 -16.31 31.50 -12.36
C ALA A 87 -17.21 32.54 -13.06
N ALA A 88 -17.99 32.11 -14.06
CA ALA A 88 -18.94 32.97 -14.79
C ALA A 88 -20.06 33.56 -13.92
N ASN A 89 -20.43 32.89 -12.82
CA ASN A 89 -21.55 33.29 -11.96
C ASN A 89 -21.11 34.23 -10.82
N LEU A 90 -19.81 34.51 -10.69
CA LEU A 90 -19.25 35.31 -9.59
C LEU A 90 -19.39 36.82 -9.79
N CYS A 91 -19.59 37.24 -11.04
CA CYS A 91 -19.58 38.64 -11.46
C CYS A 91 -21.00 39.26 -11.55
N GLU A 92 -22.02 38.57 -11.07
CA GLU A 92 -23.39 39.11 -10.89
C GLU A 92 -23.56 39.77 -9.52
#